data_AF-A0A956HB97-F1
#
_entry.id   AF-A0A956HB97-F1
#
_cell.length_a   1.000
_cell.length_b   1.000
_cell.length_c   1.000
_cell.angle_alpha   90.00
_cell.angle_beta   90.00
_cell.angle_gamma   90.00
#
_symmetry.space_group_name_H-M   'P 1'
#
loop_
_entity.id
_entity.type
_entity.pdbx_description
1 polymer ?
#
loop_
_entity_poly.entity_id
_entity_poly.type
_entity_poly.pdbx_seq_one_letter_code
_entity_poly.pdbx_strand_id
1 'polypeptide(L)' 'ELNDAIKQAAEGAYKGVIEYSADPLVSSDIVGNPHSSIYDSQLTHVQPNGQSTLVRIIAWYDNEWGYANRLAELLYL' A
#
# COMPACT_ATOMS: atom_id res chain seq x y z
N GLU A 1 -4.34 15.50 0.98
CA GLU A 1 -5.66 14.83 0.81
C GLU A 1 -5.54 13.34 0.49
N LEU A 2 -5.11 12.91 -0.71
CA LEU A 2 -5.02 11.48 -1.04
C LEU A 2 -4.06 10.72 -0.10
N ASN A 3 -2.82 11.21 0.04
CA ASN A 3 -1.83 10.60 0.93
C ASN A 3 -2.33 10.52 2.38
N ASP A 4 -2.95 11.58 2.88
CA ASP A 4 -3.48 11.63 4.23
C ASP A 4 -4.63 10.63 4.43
N ALA A 5 -5.53 10.52 3.44
CA ALA A 5 -6.62 9.55 3.48
C ALA A 5 -6.11 8.10 3.48
N ILE A 6 -5.12 7.79 2.64
CA ILE A 6 -4.51 6.45 2.62
C ILE A 6 -3.76 6.18 3.93
N LYS A 7 -3.01 7.15 4.46
CA LYS A 7 -2.31 7.01 5.74
C LYS A 7 -3.28 6.72 6.89
N GLN A 8 -4.37 7.48 6.99
CA GLN A 8 -5.40 7.26 8.01
C GLN A 8 -6.08 5.89 7.87
N ALA A 9 -6.35 5.44 6.64
CA ALA A 9 -6.92 4.13 6.38
C ALA A 9 -5.96 2.99 6.80
N ALA A 10 -4.68 3.12 6.46
CA ALA A 10 -3.62 2.17 6.82
C ALA A 10 -3.39 2.10 8.34
N GLU A 11 -3.46 3.23 9.05
CA GLU A 11 -3.31 3.28 10.51
C GLU A 11 -4.58 2.82 11.26
N GLY A 12 -5.74 2.87 10.59
CA GLY A 12 -7.06 2.57 11.13
C GLY A 12 -7.64 1.25 10.64
N ALA A 13 -8.68 1.33 9.81
CA ALA A 13 -9.49 0.19 9.40
C ALA A 13 -8.70 -0.92 8.66
N TYR A 14 -7.56 -0.58 8.06
CA TYR A 14 -6.71 -1.50 7.32
C TYR A 14 -5.36 -1.77 7.99
N LYS A 15 -5.26 -1.51 9.30
CA LYS A 15 -4.03 -1.76 10.06
C LYS A 15 -3.61 -3.22 9.95
N GLY A 16 -2.35 -3.44 9.58
CA GLY A 16 -1.80 -4.78 9.33
C GLY A 16 -2.20 -5.39 7.98
N VAL A 17 -2.94 -4.66 7.13
CA VAL A 17 -3.30 -5.05 5.76
C VAL A 17 -2.66 -4.11 4.74
N ILE A 18 -2.79 -2.80 4.95
CA ILE A 18 -2.17 -1.77 4.13
C ILE A 18 -1.10 -1.09 4.95
N GLU A 19 0.08 -0.93 4.37
CA GLU A 19 1.15 -0.08 4.88
C GLU A 19 1.20 1.22 4.07
N TYR A 20 1.40 2.35 4.73
CA TYR A 20 1.72 3.62 4.07
C TYR A 20 3.22 3.87 4.20
N SER A 21 3.92 4.00 3.06
CA SER A 21 5.34 4.35 3.05
C SER A 21 5.59 5.71 2.41
N ALA A 22 6.46 6.48 3.06
CA ALA A 22 7.04 7.72 2.57
C ALA A 22 8.55 7.61 2.33
N ASP A 23 9.09 6.38 2.38
CA ASP A 23 10.50 6.11 2.13
C ASP A 23 10.74 5.88 0.62
N PRO A 24 11.96 6.14 0.11
CA PRO A 24 12.31 5.87 -1.28
C PRO A 24 12.54 4.36 -1.48
N LEU A 25 11.46 3.61 -1.68
CA LEU A 25 11.48 2.15 -1.74
C LEU A 25 12.05 1.60 -3.06
N VAL A 26 12.70 0.44 -2.95
CA VAL A 26 12.98 -0.48 -4.06
C VAL A 26 12.45 -1.88 -3.75
N SER A 27 12.43 -2.76 -4.74
CA SER A 27 11.80 -4.10 -4.59
C SER A 27 12.40 -4.96 -3.49
N SER A 28 13.71 -4.86 -3.23
CA SER A 28 14.37 -5.63 -2.16
C SER A 28 13.90 -5.25 -0.77
N ASP A 29 13.40 -4.02 -0.57
CA ASP A 29 12.89 -3.55 0.72
C ASP A 29 11.53 -4.18 1.08
N ILE A 30 10.87 -4.77 0.08
CA ILE A 30 9.52 -5.35 0.19
C ILE A 30 9.57 -6.82 0.63
N VAL A 31 10.69 -7.50 0.38
CA VAL A 31 10.84 -8.94 0.63
C VAL A 31 10.59 -9.24 2.11
N GLY A 32 9.62 -10.11 2.38
CA GLY A 32 9.24 -10.47 3.75
C GLY A 32 8.34 -9.46 4.47
N ASN A 33 7.85 -8.41 3.79
CA ASN A 33 6.83 -7.52 4.36
C ASN A 33 5.46 -8.23 4.37
N PRO A 34 4.79 -8.37 5.54
CA PRO A 34 3.56 -9.16 5.68
C PRO A 34 2.30 -8.45 5.16
N HIS A 35 2.36 -7.15 4.88
CA HIS A 35 1.20 -6.40 4.39
C HIS A 35 0.80 -6.86 3.00
N SER A 36 -0.51 -6.79 2.72
CA SER A 36 -1.05 -7.15 1.40
C SER A 36 -0.80 -6.06 0.36
N SER A 37 -0.54 -4.83 0.81
CA SER A 37 -0.24 -3.69 -0.06
C SER A 37 0.56 -2.65 0.72
N ILE A 38 1.65 -2.17 0.13
CA ILE A 38 2.49 -1.11 0.67
C ILE A 38 2.37 0.07 -0.27
N TYR A 39 1.59 1.07 0.12
CA TYR A 39 1.37 2.27 -0.67
C TYR A 39 2.64 3.12 -0.71
N ASP A 40 3.12 3.39 -1.91
CA ASP A 40 4.31 4.22 -2.16
C ASP A 40 3.86 5.66 -2.43
N SER A 41 3.97 6.50 -1.41
CA SER A 41 3.54 7.89 -1.51
C SER A 41 4.48 8.78 -2.33
N GLN A 42 5.73 8.36 -2.52
CA GLN A 42 6.69 9.11 -3.34
C GLN A 42 6.44 8.88 -4.84
N LEU A 43 6.04 7.66 -5.22
CA LEU A 43 5.78 7.30 -6.62
C LEU A 43 4.32 7.53 -7.05
N THR A 44 3.39 7.66 -6.09
CA THR A 44 2.00 8.00 -6.35
C THR A 44 1.84 9.46 -6.74
N HIS A 45 1.14 9.72 -7.85
CA HIS A 45 1.00 11.06 -8.41
C HIS A 45 -0.46 11.41 -8.73
N VAL A 46 -0.83 12.64 -8.43
CA VAL A 46 -2.14 13.23 -8.78
C VAL A 46 -1.88 14.39 -9.74
N GLN A 47 -2.53 14.39 -10.90
CA GLN A 47 -2.38 15.46 -11.89
C GLN A 47 -3.71 15.94 -12.45
N PRO A 48 -3.85 17.24 -12.75
CA PRO A 48 -4.96 17.75 -13.52
C PRO A 48 -5.04 17.08 -14.90
N ASN A 49 -6.26 16.78 -15.34
CA ASN A 49 -6.56 16.25 -16.67
C ASN A 49 -7.76 17.02 -17.24
N GLY A 50 -7.51 18.23 -17.71
CA GLY A 50 -8.55 19.18 -18.13
C GLY A 50 -9.44 19.58 -16.95
N GLN A 51 -10.74 19.26 -17.05
CA GLN A 51 -11.73 19.47 -15.98
C GLN A 51 -11.81 18.30 -14.98
N SER A 52 -10.93 17.30 -15.12
CA SER A 52 -10.89 16.11 -14.26
C SER A 52 -9.52 15.98 -13.59
N THR A 53 -9.38 14.96 -12.74
CA THR A 53 -8.12 14.61 -12.08
C THR A 53 -7.74 13.18 -12.43
N LEU A 54 -6.50 12.96 -12.89
CA LEU A 54 -5.93 11.64 -13.02
C LEU A 54 -5.11 11.32 -11.78
N VAL A 55 -5.38 10.16 -11.19
CA VAL A 55 -4.63 9.62 -10.04
C VAL A 55 -3.92 8.36 -10.50
N ARG A 56 -2.59 8.32 -10.35
CA ARG A 56 -1.76 7.12 -10.57
C ARG A 56 -1.20 6.67 -9.23
N ILE A 57 -1.73 5.59 -8.69
CA ILE A 57 -1.29 4.98 -7.43
C ILE A 57 -0.23 3.92 -7.73
N ILE A 58 0.82 3.91 -6.91
CA ILE A 58 1.82 2.86 -6.89
C ILE A 58 1.76 2.18 -5.53
N ALA A 59 1.71 0.85 -5.54
CA ALA A 59 1.78 0.05 -4.35
C ALA A 59 2.61 -1.20 -4.62
N TRP A 60 3.42 -1.58 -3.64
CA TRP A 60 4.24 -2.78 -3.64
C TRP A 60 3.54 -3.88 -2.88
N TYR A 61 3.95 -5.12 -3.13
CA TYR A 61 3.63 -6.26 -2.30
C TYR A 61 4.64 -7.37 -2.59
N ASP A 62 4.98 -8.12 -1.54
CA ASP A 62 5.63 -9.41 -1.71
C ASP A 62 4.54 -10.42 -2.10
N ASN A 63 4.60 -10.91 -3.34
CA ASN A 63 3.58 -11.81 -3.89
C ASN A 63 3.57 -13.18 -3.21
N GLU A 64 4.66 -13.59 -2.56
CA GLU A 64 4.73 -14.85 -1.81
C GLU A 64 4.34 -14.61 -0.34
N TRP A 65 5.00 -13.66 0.32
CA TRP A 65 4.89 -13.49 1.75
C TRP A 65 3.59 -12.79 2.19
N GLY A 66 3.23 -11.67 1.55
CA GLY A 66 2.01 -10.94 1.89
C GLY A 66 0.76 -11.80 1.67
N TYR A 67 0.74 -12.58 0.58
CA TYR A 67 -0.35 -13.51 0.29
C TYR A 67 -0.43 -14.67 1.29
N ALA A 68 0.71 -15.29 1.63
CA ALA A 68 0.75 -16.39 2.59
C ALA A 68 0.24 -15.97 3.99
N ASN A 69 0.56 -14.75 4.44
CA ASN A 69 0.05 -14.22 5.71
C ASN A 69 -1.48 -14.06 5.69
N ARG A 70 -2.07 -13.58 4.58
CA ARG A 70 -3.53 -13.49 4.43
C ARG A 70 -4.21 -14.86 4.44
N LEU A 71 -3.60 -15.85 3.78
CA LEU A 71 -4.12 -17.21 3.81
C LEU A 71 -4.07 -17.80 5.22
N ALA A 72 -2.97 -17.60 5.95
CA ALA A 72 -2.87 -18.04 7.34
C ALA A 72 -3.93 -17.37 8.22
N GLU A 73 -4.09 -16.05 8.14
CA GLU A 73 -5.15 -15.32 8.88
C GLU A 73 -6.54 -15.86 8.60
N LEU A 74 -6.86 -16.16 7.33
CA LEU A 74 -8.16 -16.74 6.95
C LEU A 74 -8.41 -18.11 7.60
N LEU A 75 -7.37 -18.92 7.78
CA LEU A 75 -7.49 -20.26 8.39
C LEU A 75 -7.64 -20.20 9.92
N TYR A 76 -7.21 -19.11 10.55
CA TYR A 76 -7.29 -18.92 12.01
C TYR A 76 -8.49 -18.06 12.44
N LEU A 77 -9.31 -17.59 11.50
CA LEU A 77 -10.63 -16.99 11.72
C LEU A 77 -11.72 -18.08 11.85
#